data_AF-A0AAV1V257-F1
#
_entry.id   AF-A0AAV1V257-F1
#
_cell.length_a   1.000
_cell.length_b   1.000
_cell.length_c   1.000
_cell.angle_alpha   90.00
_cell.angle_beta   90.00
_cell.angle_gamma   90.00
#
_symmetry.space_group_name_H-M   'P 1'
#
loop_
_entity.id
_entity.type
_entity.pdbx_description
1 polymer ?
#
loop_
_entity_poly.entity_id
_entity_poly.type
_entity_poly.pdbx_seq_one_letter_code
_entity_poly.pdbx_strand_id
1 'polypeptide(L)'
;MDLMDGFYQILMRERYIPYATVSTPSGMLWEWLVIPQGLSNAPATFNRCVTNLLRSVRDFAPSYFDDVLIYSRAMDGKKDVEVHRFHVRKVLTLMREHKLFANLKKCIFAAKKYHFLAASSDNTAYALIRKGQGD
;
A
#
# COMPACT_ATOMS: atom_id res chain seq x y z
N MET A 1 3.00 -3.96 4.17
CA MET A 1 2.28 -4.67 3.10
C MET A 1 2.67 -4.00 1.81
N ASP A 2 3.02 -4.75 0.78
CA ASP A 2 3.27 -4.22 -0.56
C ASP A 2 1.94 -4.21 -1.32
N LEU A 3 1.54 -3.07 -1.88
CA LEU A 3 0.31 -2.95 -2.67
C LEU A 3 0.52 -3.54 -4.07
N MET A 4 -0.40 -4.40 -4.53
CA MET A 4 -0.25 -5.12 -5.80
C MET A 4 -0.46 -4.18 -6.99
N ASP A 5 0.55 -3.93 -7.82
CA ASP A 5 0.38 -3.15 -9.05
C ASP A 5 -0.37 -1.82 -8.79
N GLY A 6 0.06 -1.10 -7.75
CA GLY A 6 -0.74 -0.08 -7.05
C GLY A 6 -1.39 0.98 -7.94
N PHE A 7 -0.71 1.41 -9.01
CA PHE A 7 -1.26 2.42 -9.93
C PHE A 7 -2.53 1.94 -10.64
N TYR A 8 -2.57 0.67 -11.04
CA TYR A 8 -3.70 0.08 -11.75
C TYR A 8 -4.92 -0.16 -10.84
N GLN A 9 -4.80 0.06 -9.53
CA GLN A 9 -5.93 0.01 -8.60
C GLN A 9 -6.66 1.35 -8.48
N ILE A 10 -6.08 2.44 -8.99
CA ILE A 10 -6.63 3.78 -8.86
C ILE A 10 -7.35 4.17 -10.15
N LEU A 11 -8.65 4.42 -10.05
CA LEU A 11 -9.44 4.90 -11.17
C LEU A 11 -8.97 6.28 -11.63
N MET A 12 -8.84 6.44 -12.93
CA MET A 12 -8.58 7.74 -13.54
C MET A 12 -9.84 8.60 -13.45
N ARG A 13 -9.68 9.90 -13.25
CA ARG A 13 -10.81 10.83 -13.39
C ARG A 13 -11.22 10.87 -14.87
N GLU A 14 -12.52 10.75 -15.13
CA GLU A 14 -13.08 10.67 -16.50
C GLU A 14 -12.54 11.73 -17.46
N ARG A 15 -12.49 13.00 -17.00
CA ARG A 15 -11.95 14.10 -17.81
C ARG A 15 -10.49 13.95 -18.26
N TYR A 16 -9.71 13.08 -17.61
CA TYR A 16 -8.31 12.85 -17.94
C TYR A 16 -8.07 11.60 -18.79
N ILE A 17 -9.07 10.73 -18.93
CA ILE A 17 -8.98 9.47 -19.70
C ILE A 17 -8.49 9.71 -21.14
N PRO A 18 -9.02 10.70 -21.89
CA PRO A 18 -8.61 10.90 -23.29
C PRO A 18 -7.15 11.38 -23.45
N TYR A 19 -6.53 11.93 -22.40
CA TYR A 19 -5.12 12.35 -22.46
C TYR A 19 -4.15 11.20 -22.21
N ALA A 20 -4.64 10.07 -21.73
CA ALA A 20 -3.84 8.88 -21.52
C ALA A 20 -3.97 7.87 -22.68
N THR A 21 -4.70 8.19 -23.75
CA THR A 21 -4.94 7.28 -24.87
C THR A 21 -3.64 6.83 -25.54
N VAL A 22 -3.54 5.53 -25.83
CA VAL A 22 -2.40 4.91 -26.51
C VAL A 22 -2.84 4.29 -27.83
N SER A 23 -1.96 4.32 -28.83
CA SER A 23 -2.17 3.64 -30.11
C SER A 23 -1.42 2.32 -30.14
N THR A 24 -2.06 1.25 -30.62
CA THR A 24 -1.36 0.01 -30.96
C THR A 24 -0.73 0.09 -32.36
N PRO A 25 0.19 -0.82 -32.73
CA PRO A 25 0.74 -0.89 -34.09
C PRO A 25 -0.30 -1.11 -35.20
N SER A 26 -1.49 -1.62 -34.85
CA SER A 26 -2.64 -1.74 -35.77
C SER A 26 -3.37 -0.41 -36.02
N GLY A 27 -2.98 0.67 -35.34
CA GLY A 27 -3.66 1.98 -35.41
C GLY A 27 -4.92 2.09 -34.55
N MET A 28 -5.22 1.09 -33.71
CA MET A 28 -6.36 1.16 -32.78
C MET A 28 -5.99 1.98 -31.53
N LEU A 29 -6.91 2.84 -31.11
CA LEU A 29 -6.78 3.65 -29.91
C LEU A 29 -7.39 2.94 -28.70
N TRP A 30 -6.68 2.97 -27.57
CA TRP A 30 -7.11 2.41 -26.29
C TRP A 30 -6.95 3.44 -25.19
N GLU A 31 -7.94 3.48 -24.30
CA GLU A 31 -7.98 4.41 -23.17
C GLU A 31 -7.72 3.69 -21.85
N TRP A 32 -6.98 4.33 -20.96
CA TRP A 32 -6.74 3.82 -19.62
C TRP A 32 -7.84 4.28 -18.66
N LEU A 33 -8.57 3.33 -18.07
CA LEU A 33 -9.58 3.61 -17.03
C LEU A 33 -8.98 3.73 -15.62
N VAL A 34 -7.76 3.24 -15.46
CA VAL A 34 -6.95 3.29 -14.23
C VAL A 34 -5.66 4.03 -14.52
N ILE A 35 -4.95 4.49 -13.50
CA ILE A 35 -3.68 5.21 -13.70
C ILE A 35 -2.63 4.27 -14.32
N PRO A 36 -2.17 4.50 -15.57
CA PRO A 36 -1.10 3.70 -16.14
C PRO A 36 0.25 4.08 -15.56
N GLN A 37 1.17 3.12 -15.58
CA GLN A 37 2.57 3.39 -15.31
C GLN A 37 3.15 4.34 -16.36
N GLY A 38 4.10 5.19 -15.94
CA GLY A 38 4.76 6.16 -16.82
C GLY A 38 4.15 7.56 -16.80
N LEU A 39 2.97 7.76 -16.19
CA LEU A 39 2.48 9.11 -15.91
C LEU A 39 3.32 9.76 -14.80
N SER A 40 3.79 10.97 -15.05
CA SER A 40 4.65 11.74 -14.12
C SER A 40 4.03 11.90 -12.72
N ASN A 41 2.72 12.05 -12.64
CA ASN A 41 1.99 12.25 -11.39
C ASN A 41 1.41 10.96 -10.78
N ALA A 42 1.62 9.79 -11.39
CA ALA A 42 1.09 8.52 -10.88
C ALA A 42 1.55 8.23 -9.44
N PRO A 43 2.84 8.34 -9.07
CA PRO A 43 3.30 8.04 -7.71
C PRO A 43 2.68 8.98 -6.66
N ALA A 44 2.64 10.29 -6.94
CA ALA A 44 2.08 11.27 -6.02
C ALA A 44 0.57 11.05 -5.80
N THR A 45 -0.16 10.73 -6.87
CA THR A 45 -1.60 10.47 -6.82
C THR A 45 -1.89 9.20 -6.02
N PHE A 46 -1.13 8.13 -6.27
CA PHE A 46 -1.25 6.88 -5.53
C PHE A 46 -0.98 7.06 -4.04
N ASN A 47 0.14 7.69 -3.68
CA ASN A 47 0.50 7.95 -2.28
C ASN A 47 -0.59 8.72 -1.54
N ARG A 48 -1.13 9.77 -2.19
CA ARG A 48 -2.20 10.58 -1.61
C ARG A 48 -3.47 9.75 -1.40
N CYS A 49 -3.81 8.87 -2.34
CA CYS A 49 -4.97 7.98 -2.21
C CYS A 49 -4.81 7.03 -1.02
N VAL A 50 -3.69 6.29 -0.97
CA VAL A 50 -3.41 5.31 0.09
C VAL A 50 -3.33 5.97 1.47
N THR A 51 -2.63 7.11 1.58
CA THR A 51 -2.50 7.86 2.83
C THR A 51 -3.85 8.38 3.33
N ASN A 52 -4.72 8.82 2.42
CA ASN A 52 -6.05 9.28 2.79
C ASN A 52 -6.96 8.11 3.22
N LEU A 53 -6.90 6.99 2.51
CA LEU A 53 -7.64 5.77 2.86
C LEU A 53 -7.26 5.28 4.25
N LEU A 54 -5.96 5.22 4.57
CA LEU A 54 -5.45 4.74 5.85
C LEU A 54 -5.41 5.81 6.95
N ARG A 55 -5.95 7.01 6.70
CA ARG A 55 -5.86 8.14 7.63
C ARG A 55 -6.42 7.81 9.02
N SER A 56 -7.50 7.04 9.10
CA SER A 56 -8.15 6.65 10.36
C SER A 56 -7.32 5.67 11.21
N VAL A 57 -6.33 5.01 10.60
CA VAL A 57 -5.46 4.02 11.24
C VAL A 57 -3.99 4.46 11.24
N ARG A 58 -3.69 5.71 10.82
CA ARG A 58 -2.32 6.22 10.64
C ARG A 58 -1.46 6.12 11.89
N ASP A 59 -2.08 6.20 13.07
CA ASP A 59 -1.39 6.21 14.37
C ASP A 59 -0.75 4.86 14.71
N PHE A 60 -1.10 3.79 14.00
CA PHE A 60 -0.45 2.48 14.10
C PHE A 60 -0.16 1.83 12.75
N ALA A 61 -0.65 2.42 11.64
CA ALA A 61 -0.46 1.93 10.30
C ALA A 61 -0.11 3.03 9.28
N PRO A 62 1.06 3.69 9.41
CA PRO A 62 1.47 4.70 8.44
C PRO A 62 1.81 4.04 7.09
N SER A 63 1.43 4.70 6.01
CA SER A 63 1.78 4.33 4.64
C SER A 63 2.90 5.20 4.09
N TYR A 64 3.80 4.60 3.32
CA TYR A 64 4.82 5.30 2.55
C TYR A 64 4.96 4.63 1.19
N PHE A 65 4.58 5.34 0.13
CA PHE A 65 4.49 4.78 -1.22
C PHE A 65 3.71 3.46 -1.27
N ASP A 66 4.33 2.41 -1.78
CA ASP A 66 3.72 1.09 -1.94
C ASP A 66 3.69 0.27 -0.64
N ASP A 67 4.31 0.79 0.43
CA ASP A 67 4.46 0.09 1.71
C ASP A 67 3.50 0.62 2.78
N VAL A 68 2.68 -0.28 3.33
CA VAL A 68 1.89 -0.03 4.55
C VAL A 68 2.58 -0.68 5.73
N LEU A 69 3.10 0.14 6.65
CA LEU A 69 3.64 -0.34 7.91
C LEU A 69 2.49 -0.62 8.88
N ILE A 70 2.61 -1.63 9.74
CA ILE A 70 1.70 -1.82 10.87
C ILE A 70 2.57 -2.06 12.09
N TYR A 71 2.50 -1.19 13.09
CA TYR A 71 3.17 -1.41 14.36
C TYR A 71 2.16 -1.53 15.49
N SER A 72 2.53 -2.22 16.55
CA SER A 72 1.61 -2.55 17.64
C SER A 72 2.44 -2.77 18.88
N ARG A 73 1.98 -2.20 20.00
CA ARG A 73 2.57 -2.37 21.32
C ARG A 73 1.47 -2.75 22.29
N ALA A 74 1.83 -3.45 23.35
CA ALA A 74 0.96 -3.84 24.44
C ALA A 74 0.27 -2.60 25.01
N MET A 75 -1.05 -2.66 25.09
CA MET A 75 -1.92 -1.61 25.60
C MET A 75 -3.14 -2.29 26.24
N ASP A 76 -3.74 -1.64 27.23
CA ASP A 76 -4.98 -2.09 27.89
C ASP A 76 -4.92 -3.53 28.42
N GLY A 77 -3.78 -3.94 28.97
CA GLY A 77 -3.56 -5.30 29.50
C GLY A 77 -3.42 -6.41 28.44
N LYS A 78 -3.43 -6.07 27.15
CA LYS A 78 -3.24 -7.02 26.04
C LYS A 78 -1.77 -7.14 25.68
N LYS A 79 -1.35 -8.34 25.27
CA LYS A 79 0.00 -8.58 24.74
C LYS A 79 0.15 -7.94 23.36
N ASP A 80 1.38 -7.59 23.04
CA ASP A 80 1.88 -7.13 21.74
C ASP A 80 1.20 -7.84 20.53
N VAL A 81 1.16 -9.18 20.57
CA VAL A 81 0.59 -10.02 19.49
C VAL A 81 -0.93 -9.85 19.35
N GLU A 82 -1.65 -9.67 20.47
CA GLU A 82 -3.11 -9.55 20.46
C GLU A 82 -3.53 -8.19 19.89
N VAL A 83 -2.83 -7.12 20.29
CA VAL A 83 -3.01 -5.78 19.72
C VAL A 83 -2.67 -5.80 18.22
N HIS A 84 -1.59 -6.48 17.84
CA HIS A 84 -1.20 -6.59 16.43
C HIS A 84 -2.25 -7.28 15.56
N ARG A 85 -2.80 -8.39 16.03
CA ARG A 85 -3.88 -9.10 15.31
C ARG A 85 -5.09 -8.19 15.08
N PHE A 86 -5.43 -7.36 16.08
CA PHE A 86 -6.51 -6.38 15.95
C PHE A 86 -6.18 -5.28 14.92
N HIS A 87 -4.99 -4.69 14.98
CA HIS A 87 -4.56 -3.68 14.00
C HIS A 87 -4.52 -4.22 12.57
N VAL A 88 -3.92 -5.39 12.35
CA VAL A 88 -3.90 -6.03 11.02
C VAL A 88 -5.31 -6.25 10.50
N ARG A 89 -6.22 -6.77 11.33
CA ARG A 89 -7.62 -6.97 10.93
C ARG A 89 -8.30 -5.65 10.56
N LYS A 90 -8.09 -4.58 11.33
CA LYS A 90 -8.64 -3.25 11.02
C LYS A 90 -8.14 -2.72 9.67
N VAL A 91 -6.84 -2.79 9.42
CA VAL A 91 -6.26 -2.33 8.15
C VAL A 91 -6.79 -3.17 6.97
N LEU A 92 -6.79 -4.50 7.08
CA LEU A 92 -7.28 -5.38 6.02
C LEU A 92 -8.78 -5.20 5.75
N THR A 93 -9.60 -4.91 6.76
CA THR A 93 -11.02 -4.57 6.59
C THR A 93 -11.16 -3.28 5.77
N LEU A 94 -10.43 -2.23 6.14
CA LEU A 94 -10.50 -0.95 5.45
C LEU A 94 -10.03 -1.03 4.00
N MET A 95 -8.96 -1.80 3.75
CA MET A 95 -8.48 -2.11 2.41
C MET A 95 -9.53 -2.86 1.59
N ARG A 96 -10.19 -3.86 2.18
CA ARG A 96 -11.25 -4.64 1.51
C ARG A 96 -12.44 -3.77 1.11
N GLU A 97 -12.89 -2.89 2.00
CA GLU A 97 -14.01 -1.97 1.74
C GLU A 97 -13.73 -1.05 0.54
N HIS A 98 -12.48 -0.62 0.38
CA HIS A 98 -12.05 0.28 -0.69
C HIS A 98 -11.43 -0.45 -1.89
N LYS A 99 -11.49 -1.79 -1.92
CA LYS A 99 -10.92 -2.63 -2.98
C LYS A 99 -9.43 -2.33 -3.24
N LEU A 100 -8.67 -2.07 -2.16
CA LEU A 100 -7.23 -1.95 -2.20
C LEU A 100 -6.60 -3.32 -1.87
N PHE A 101 -5.78 -3.83 -2.78
CA PHE A 101 -5.21 -5.17 -2.74
C PHE A 101 -3.71 -5.13 -2.45
N ALA A 102 -3.27 -6.01 -1.57
CA ALA A 102 -1.86 -6.23 -1.26
C ALA A 102 -1.32 -7.48 -1.98
N ASN A 103 -0.05 -7.45 -2.35
CA ASN A 103 0.68 -8.61 -2.83
C ASN A 103 1.07 -9.49 -1.64
N LEU A 104 0.30 -10.56 -1.41
CA LEU A 104 0.51 -11.45 -0.28
C LEU A 104 1.91 -12.11 -0.27
N LYS A 105 2.48 -12.39 -1.45
CA LYS A 105 3.82 -13.03 -1.56
C LYS A 105 4.95 -12.14 -1.05
N LYS A 106 4.74 -10.82 -1.08
CA LYS A 106 5.69 -9.83 -0.57
C LYS A 106 5.34 -9.36 0.85
N CYS A 107 4.26 -9.87 1.43
CA CYS A 107 3.83 -9.51 2.77
C CYS A 107 4.50 -10.38 3.85
N ILE A 108 5.05 -9.72 4.87
CA ILE A 108 5.64 -10.30 6.09
C ILE A 108 4.84 -9.88 7.33
N PHE A 109 4.16 -10.82 7.97
CA PHE A 109 3.38 -10.56 9.17
C PHE A 109 4.14 -10.96 10.43
N ALA A 110 3.88 -10.25 11.55
CA ALA A 110 4.38 -10.62 12.88
C ALA A 110 5.92 -10.79 12.99
N ALA A 111 6.70 -9.99 12.26
CA ALA A 111 8.16 -9.98 12.38
C ALA A 111 8.64 -9.22 13.64
N LYS A 112 9.61 -9.76 14.38
CA LYS A 112 10.20 -9.07 15.55
C LYS A 112 11.22 -7.99 15.19
N LYS A 113 11.79 -8.07 13.99
CA LYS A 113 12.74 -7.11 13.43
C LYS A 113 12.30 -6.76 12.02
N TYR A 114 12.47 -5.49 11.66
CA TYR A 114 12.11 -5.01 10.33
C TYR A 114 13.05 -3.90 9.84
N HIS A 115 13.17 -3.84 8.52
CA HIS A 115 13.84 -2.79 7.78
C HIS A 115 12.77 -1.97 7.06
N PHE A 116 12.69 -0.69 7.37
CA PHE A 116 11.78 0.24 6.72
C PHE A 116 12.58 1.48 6.34
N LEU A 117 12.64 1.82 5.05
CA LEU A 117 13.32 3.01 4.53
C LEU A 117 14.77 3.20 5.05
N ALA A 118 15.55 2.12 5.07
CA ALA A 118 16.93 2.07 5.59
C ALA A 118 17.09 2.32 7.11
N ALA A 119 16.00 2.42 7.87
CA ALA A 119 16.04 2.39 9.33
C ALA A 119 15.86 0.96 9.87
N SER A 120 16.72 0.58 10.80
CA SER A 120 16.59 -0.63 11.62
C SER A 120 16.06 -0.25 13.01
N SER A 121 14.97 -0.89 13.45
CA SER A 121 14.43 -0.70 14.81
C SER A 121 14.44 -2.02 15.57
N ASP A 122 14.99 -2.01 16.79
CA ASP A 122 14.95 -3.15 17.73
C ASP A 122 13.69 -3.15 18.63
N ASN A 123 12.86 -2.10 18.57
CA ASN A 123 11.56 -2.11 19.26
C ASN A 123 10.63 -3.12 18.60
N THR A 124 9.82 -3.82 19.41
CA THR A 124 8.73 -4.67 18.94
C THR A 124 7.77 -3.85 18.09
N ALA A 125 8.01 -3.85 16.79
CA ALA A 125 7.10 -3.35 15.78
C ALA A 125 6.99 -4.47 14.77
N TYR A 126 5.79 -5.03 14.67
CA TYR A 126 5.47 -6.12 13.77
C TYR A 126 5.25 -5.60 12.35
N ALA A 127 6.31 -5.00 11.83
CA ALA A 127 6.28 -4.20 10.64
C ALA A 127 6.89 -4.95 9.46
N LEU A 128 6.30 -4.72 8.29
CA LEU A 128 6.36 -5.58 7.13
C LEU A 128 7.38 -5.03 6.13
N ILE A 129 8.41 -5.82 5.81
CA ILE A 129 9.51 -5.43 4.92
C ILE A 129 9.24 -5.91 3.50
N ARG A 130 9.45 -5.00 2.53
CA ARG A 130 9.74 -5.30 1.13
C ARG A 130 10.97 -6.20 1.05
N LYS A 131 10.84 -7.43 0.53
CA LYS A 131 12.04 -8.10 -0.02
C LYS A 131 12.51 -7.20 -1.16
N GLY A 132 13.62 -6.48 -0.96
CA GLY A 132 14.31 -5.80 -2.05
C GLY A 132 14.49 -6.82 -3.18
N GLN A 133 14.18 -6.42 -4.40
CA GLN A 133 14.73 -7.11 -5.56
C GLN A 133 16.24 -7.07 -5.36
N GLY A 134 16.80 -8.22 -4.99
CA GLY A 134 18.17 -8.51 -5.36
C GLY A 134 18.15 -8.68 -6.88
N ASP A 135 18.98 -7.89 -7.54
CA ASP A 135 19.82 -8.47 -8.58
C ASP A 135 20.78 -9.48 -7.92
#